data_AF-A0A948LVT9-F1
#
_entry.id   AF-A0A948LVT9-F1
#
_cell.length_a   1.000
_cell.length_b   1.000
_cell.length_c   1.000
_cell.angle_alpha   90.00
_cell.angle_beta   90.00
_cell.angle_gamma   90.00
#
_symmetry.space_group_name_H-M   'P 1'
#
loop_
_entity.id
_entity.type
_entity.pdbx_description
1 polymer ?
#
loop_
_entity_poly.entity_id
_entity_poly.type
_entity_poly.pdbx_seq_one_letter_code
_entity_poly.pdbx_strand_id
1 'polypeptide(L)'
;TVNTQQPTSVTETFATMNGSVNPNNYSTETWFEYGTSQSNLTPTSHTPIGSGNSSVAHNRSLSNLNADTLYYYRIVAQNSFGTTPGQIVSFRTNAAITYQCNDGHDKDSDGLIDYPNDPGCSYATDNSEYNAPVVTIYQCNDGHDNDSDGLIDYPNDPGCSYATDNSEYNTLTIVISNESVQYLGNGKARVIWTTNIPATSQVVYGDNPILVQGLSPQYGYDFVTLKSSTLKTKHSMTITNILDNVKYYFRPISDRNDSAKAKGKEVTYTVIKPVCYYLLDYIKLGTKNNTNEVKKLEHFLNTFEGEKLAVNGFYGQADFNAVKRFQQKYDHSILNLWGLINPTGHVYYTTRKTINEMYCQKDFPLTTKQLAEIANFRTFVNSIQHTTNGSMLDTRPAEEHIVFDQGGDTISVATTTEAGISDIVVVDDIATTTETTTSGFSFLASSGLGAGEGEVTTSAPEEKRNIAVAIFSGAWESIVSSWFVLLLFGIIAVLFLVTRRKQNIQDNEEEWETRD
;
A
#
# COMPACT_ATOMS: atom_id res chain seq x y z
N THR A 1 24.75 -36.99 93.25
CA THR A 1 24.42 -35.55 93.08
C THR A 1 23.33 -35.41 92.03
N VAL A 2 22.62 -34.27 91.96
CA VAL A 2 21.46 -34.07 91.07
C VAL A 2 21.58 -32.68 90.42
N ASN A 3 21.45 -32.60 89.10
CA ASN A 3 21.59 -31.35 88.33
C ASN A 3 20.56 -31.28 87.20
N THR A 4 19.64 -30.31 87.27
CA THR A 4 18.69 -29.98 86.20
C THR A 4 19.39 -29.12 85.15
N GLN A 5 19.12 -29.38 83.87
CA GLN A 5 19.65 -28.60 82.75
C GLN A 5 18.52 -27.82 82.07
N GLN A 6 18.82 -26.97 81.08
CA GLN A 6 17.77 -26.33 80.29
C GLN A 6 17.09 -27.35 79.35
N PRO A 7 15.78 -27.18 79.06
CA PRO A 7 15.09 -28.07 78.14
C PRO A 7 15.53 -27.83 76.70
N THR A 8 15.27 -28.81 75.85
CA THR A 8 15.51 -28.77 74.41
C THR A 8 14.21 -29.05 73.65
N SER A 9 14.20 -28.78 72.34
CA SER A 9 13.06 -29.09 71.46
C SER A 9 11.73 -28.49 71.92
N VAL A 10 11.74 -27.25 72.43
CA VAL A 10 10.52 -26.56 72.88
C VAL A 10 9.69 -26.13 71.66
N THR A 11 8.42 -26.54 71.62
CA THR A 11 7.43 -26.12 70.62
C THR A 11 6.22 -25.50 71.34
N GLU A 12 5.10 -25.32 70.63
CA GLU A 12 3.80 -24.96 71.21
C GLU A 12 3.24 -26.02 72.19
N THR A 13 3.47 -27.31 71.93
CA THR A 13 2.82 -28.43 72.65
C THR A 13 3.78 -29.47 73.21
N PHE A 14 5.09 -29.31 73.00
CA PHE A 14 6.12 -30.28 73.36
C PHE A 14 7.38 -29.63 73.94
N ALA A 15 8.09 -30.35 74.82
CA ALA A 15 9.44 -30.01 75.26
C ALA A 15 10.18 -31.25 75.78
N THR A 16 11.50 -31.30 75.64
CA THR A 16 12.36 -32.33 76.26
C THR A 16 13.06 -31.76 77.49
N MET A 17 12.72 -32.28 78.67
CA MET A 17 13.40 -31.98 79.94
C MET A 17 14.74 -32.72 80.01
N ASN A 18 15.79 -32.05 80.51
CA ASN A 18 17.14 -32.59 80.60
C ASN A 18 17.69 -32.47 82.03
N GLY A 19 18.49 -33.45 82.44
CA GLY A 19 19.16 -33.45 83.73
C GLY A 19 20.22 -34.53 83.83
N SER A 20 20.89 -34.57 84.98
CA SER A 20 21.92 -35.58 85.26
C SER A 20 21.98 -35.92 86.75
N VAL A 21 22.27 -37.18 87.04
CA VAL A 21 22.31 -37.73 88.40
C VAL A 21 23.53 -38.63 88.56
N ASN A 22 24.31 -38.42 89.62
CA ASN A 22 25.30 -39.39 90.09
C ASN A 22 24.70 -40.21 91.25
N PRO A 23 24.51 -41.54 91.11
CA PRO A 23 23.99 -42.43 92.16
C PRO A 23 24.91 -42.59 93.39
N ASN A 24 26.17 -42.15 93.31
CA ASN A 24 27.16 -42.19 94.39
C ASN A 24 27.36 -43.60 95.02
N ASN A 25 27.41 -44.66 94.19
CA ASN A 25 27.53 -46.09 94.56
C ASN A 25 26.26 -46.77 95.11
N TYR A 26 25.10 -46.10 95.13
CA TYR A 26 23.85 -46.68 95.68
C TYR A 26 22.76 -46.77 94.62
N SER A 27 21.95 -47.84 94.69
CA SER A 27 20.82 -48.04 93.76
C SER A 27 19.87 -46.84 93.83
N THR A 28 19.76 -46.13 92.72
CA THR A 28 19.07 -44.84 92.63
C THR A 28 18.02 -44.88 91.52
N GLU A 29 16.86 -44.29 91.80
CA GLU A 29 15.84 -43.96 90.82
C GLU A 29 15.78 -42.45 90.60
N THR A 30 15.33 -42.03 89.41
CA THR A 30 15.14 -40.62 89.07
C THR A 30 13.85 -40.39 88.27
N TRP A 31 13.28 -39.20 88.46
CA TRP A 31 12.15 -38.68 87.71
C TRP A 31 12.34 -37.17 87.50
N PHE A 32 11.53 -36.59 86.62
CA PHE A 32 11.33 -35.15 86.58
C PHE A 32 10.05 -34.76 87.31
N GLU A 33 9.99 -33.54 87.83
CA GLU A 33 8.77 -32.91 88.33
C GLU A 33 8.55 -31.62 87.54
N TYR A 34 7.34 -31.42 87.02
CA TYR A 34 7.02 -30.26 86.16
C TYR A 34 5.62 -29.69 86.40
N GLY A 35 5.41 -28.42 86.05
CA GLY A 35 4.11 -27.76 86.18
C GLY A 35 4.16 -26.28 85.79
N THR A 36 3.00 -25.63 85.75
CA THR A 36 2.89 -24.18 85.48
C THR A 36 3.10 -23.30 86.72
N SER A 37 3.26 -23.91 87.90
CA SER A 37 3.60 -23.23 89.15
C SER A 37 4.83 -23.85 89.79
N GLN A 38 5.82 -23.00 90.12
CA GLN A 38 7.07 -23.41 90.76
C GLN A 38 6.86 -24.12 92.12
N SER A 39 5.75 -23.84 92.82
CA SER A 39 5.44 -24.44 94.13
C SER A 39 4.60 -25.72 94.05
N ASN A 40 4.15 -26.12 92.86
CA ASN A 40 3.30 -27.29 92.67
C ASN A 40 3.68 -28.00 91.36
N LEU A 41 4.68 -28.87 91.44
CA LEU A 41 5.21 -29.65 90.33
C LEU A 41 4.74 -31.10 90.44
N THR A 42 4.22 -31.65 89.35
CA THR A 42 3.72 -33.03 89.27
C THR A 42 4.86 -33.97 88.90
N PRO A 43 5.07 -35.09 89.62
CA PRO A 43 6.10 -36.06 89.29
C PRO A 43 5.76 -36.86 88.04
N THR A 44 6.79 -37.10 87.25
CA THR A 44 6.79 -37.96 86.08
C THR A 44 7.14 -39.40 86.51
N SER A 45 6.81 -40.43 85.72
CA SER A 45 7.13 -41.84 86.06
C SER A 45 8.61 -42.03 86.43
N HIS A 46 8.88 -42.77 87.51
CA HIS A 46 10.24 -43.04 87.99
C HIS A 46 11.00 -43.98 87.05
N THR A 47 12.33 -43.84 87.01
CA THR A 47 13.22 -44.68 86.22
C THR A 47 14.47 -45.06 87.03
N PRO A 48 14.86 -46.34 87.09
CA PRO A 48 16.11 -46.74 87.75
C PRO A 48 17.33 -46.37 86.88
N ILE A 49 18.34 -45.79 87.51
CA ILE A 49 19.63 -45.41 86.86
C ILE A 49 20.82 -46.22 87.41
N GLY A 50 20.55 -47.23 88.22
CA GLY A 50 21.55 -48.14 88.81
C GLY A 50 22.30 -47.52 89.99
N SER A 51 23.49 -48.07 90.26
CA SER A 51 24.30 -47.79 91.46
C SER A 51 25.74 -47.38 91.14
N GLY A 52 25.97 -46.68 90.02
CA GLY A 52 27.29 -46.20 89.62
C GLY A 52 27.81 -45.02 90.46
N ASN A 53 29.06 -44.62 90.22
CA ASN A 53 29.69 -43.43 90.83
C ASN A 53 30.00 -42.31 89.81
N SER A 54 29.45 -42.42 88.60
CA SER A 54 29.55 -41.42 87.53
C SER A 54 28.22 -40.70 87.34
N SER A 55 28.26 -39.47 86.84
CA SER A 55 27.04 -38.75 86.46
C SER A 55 26.40 -39.37 85.22
N VAL A 56 25.15 -39.80 85.34
CA VAL A 56 24.33 -40.35 84.25
C VAL A 56 23.41 -39.24 83.75
N ALA A 57 23.44 -38.95 82.45
CA ALA A 57 22.49 -38.03 81.83
C ALA A 57 21.12 -38.71 81.68
N HIS A 58 20.05 -37.96 81.95
CA HIS A 58 18.67 -38.42 81.84
C HIS A 58 17.83 -37.32 81.18
N ASN A 59 16.94 -37.72 80.27
CA ASN A 59 16.04 -36.80 79.58
C ASN A 59 14.64 -37.40 79.49
N ARG A 60 13.63 -36.53 79.36
CA ARG A 60 12.25 -36.95 79.15
C ARG A 60 11.46 -35.94 78.34
N SER A 61 10.82 -36.43 77.29
CA SER A 61 9.89 -35.66 76.48
C SER A 61 8.52 -35.53 77.15
N LEU A 62 7.98 -34.33 77.11
CA LEU A 62 6.61 -33.98 77.46
C LEU A 62 5.85 -33.59 76.19
N SER A 63 4.61 -34.04 76.06
CA SER A 63 3.65 -33.65 75.04
C SER A 63 2.37 -33.13 75.70
N ASN A 64 1.46 -32.58 74.90
CA ASN A 64 0.20 -31.98 75.37
C ASN A 64 0.42 -30.82 76.36
N LEU A 65 1.49 -30.05 76.16
CA LEU A 65 1.66 -28.75 76.80
C LEU A 65 0.70 -27.74 76.15
N ASN A 66 0.29 -26.72 76.90
CA ASN A 66 -0.46 -25.61 76.34
C ASN A 66 0.49 -24.65 75.61
N ALA A 67 0.04 -24.06 74.49
CA ALA A 67 0.77 -23.02 73.79
C ALA A 67 0.93 -21.74 74.64
N ASP A 68 1.93 -20.92 74.32
CA ASP A 68 2.30 -19.67 75.01
C ASP A 68 2.33 -19.74 76.56
N THR A 69 2.65 -20.90 77.12
CA THR A 69 2.52 -21.17 78.56
C THR A 69 3.88 -21.34 79.22
N LEU A 70 4.08 -20.68 80.37
CA LEU A 70 5.30 -20.78 81.18
C LEU A 70 5.23 -22.04 82.06
N TYR A 71 6.22 -22.91 81.89
CA TYR A 71 6.42 -24.13 82.68
C TYR A 71 7.71 -24.07 83.49
N TYR A 72 7.70 -24.76 84.61
CA TYR A 72 8.83 -24.98 85.52
C TYR A 72 9.09 -26.48 85.63
N TYR A 73 10.36 -26.89 85.77
CA TYR A 73 10.68 -28.27 86.09
C TYR A 73 12.00 -28.45 86.85
N ARG A 74 12.16 -29.62 87.47
CA ARG A 74 13.42 -30.11 88.04
C ARG A 74 13.57 -31.61 87.85
N ILE A 75 14.80 -32.11 87.85
CA ILE A 75 15.07 -33.55 88.02
C ILE A 75 15.21 -33.88 89.50
N VAL A 76 14.72 -35.04 89.93
CA VAL A 76 14.75 -35.52 91.32
C VAL A 76 15.30 -36.95 91.34
N ALA A 77 16.08 -37.29 92.36
CA ALA A 77 16.63 -38.63 92.53
C ALA A 77 16.41 -39.15 93.95
N GLN A 78 16.18 -40.46 94.09
CA GLN A 78 15.96 -41.13 95.37
C GLN A 78 16.79 -42.41 95.47
N ASN A 79 17.38 -42.62 96.64
CA ASN A 79 17.99 -43.89 97.03
C ASN A 79 17.71 -44.18 98.52
N SER A 80 18.37 -45.20 99.08
CA SER A 80 18.21 -45.62 100.48
C SER A 80 18.52 -44.55 101.54
N PHE A 81 19.18 -43.45 101.19
CA PHE A 81 19.53 -42.35 102.10
C PHE A 81 18.54 -41.18 102.02
N GLY A 82 17.62 -41.19 101.06
CA GLY A 82 16.57 -40.18 100.91
C GLY A 82 16.42 -39.67 99.47
N THR A 83 15.64 -38.60 99.34
CA THR A 83 15.30 -37.95 98.07
C THR A 83 15.97 -36.60 97.96
N THR A 84 16.68 -36.36 96.85
CA THR A 84 17.36 -35.09 96.55
C THR A 84 16.74 -34.45 95.30
N PRO A 85 16.07 -33.29 95.41
CA PRO A 85 15.66 -32.52 94.23
C PRO A 85 16.83 -31.73 93.65
N GLY A 86 16.84 -31.59 92.32
CA GLY A 86 17.68 -30.64 91.60
C GLY A 86 17.11 -29.22 91.63
N GLN A 87 17.86 -28.28 91.02
CA GLN A 87 17.41 -26.90 90.85
C GLN A 87 16.18 -26.82 89.95
N ILE A 88 15.31 -25.83 90.16
CA ILE A 88 14.19 -25.58 89.26
C ILE A 88 14.66 -24.66 88.13
N VAL A 89 14.33 -25.04 86.89
CA VAL A 89 14.47 -24.21 85.69
C VAL A 89 13.09 -23.95 85.10
N SER A 90 12.98 -23.02 84.14
CA SER A 90 11.72 -22.69 83.47
C SER A 90 11.90 -22.51 81.96
N PHE A 91 10.81 -22.69 81.22
CA PHE A 91 10.70 -22.45 79.79
C PHE A 91 9.27 -22.05 79.42
N ARG A 92 9.10 -21.31 78.32
CA ARG A 92 7.79 -20.99 77.75
C ARG A 92 7.63 -21.72 76.42
N THR A 93 6.49 -22.37 76.21
CA THR A 93 6.11 -22.95 74.90
C THR A 93 5.86 -21.84 73.88
N ASN A 94 6.01 -22.16 72.59
CA ASN A 94 5.73 -21.19 71.53
C ASN A 94 4.24 -20.84 71.50
N ALA A 95 3.91 -19.65 70.99
CA ALA A 95 2.53 -19.32 70.64
C ALA A 95 2.06 -20.16 69.45
N ALA A 96 0.77 -20.51 69.45
CA ALA A 96 0.14 -21.11 68.28
C ALA A 96 0.02 -20.06 67.16
N ILE A 97 0.20 -20.48 65.91
CA ILE A 97 -0.04 -19.61 64.75
C ILE A 97 -1.54 -19.61 64.45
N THR A 98 -2.17 -18.45 64.60
CA THR A 98 -3.53 -18.20 64.09
C THR A 98 -3.43 -17.56 62.71
N TYR A 99 -4.30 -17.98 61.80
CA TYR A 99 -4.48 -17.38 60.48
C TYR A 99 -5.77 -16.55 60.50
N GLN A 100 -5.88 -15.51 59.67
CA GLN A 100 -7.07 -14.64 59.64
C GLN A 100 -8.34 -15.51 59.50
N CYS A 101 -8.38 -16.28 58.41
CA CYS A 101 -9.41 -17.26 58.06
C CYS A 101 -9.61 -18.47 59.00
N ASN A 102 -9.02 -18.46 60.20
CA ASN A 102 -9.35 -19.39 61.28
C ASN A 102 -9.27 -18.81 62.70
N ASP A 103 -9.17 -17.47 62.88
CA ASP A 103 -9.03 -16.85 64.20
C ASP A 103 -10.34 -16.31 64.80
N GLY A 104 -11.45 -16.41 64.06
CA GLY A 104 -12.78 -16.04 64.56
C GLY A 104 -13.06 -14.54 64.61
N HIS A 105 -12.29 -13.73 63.87
CA HIS A 105 -12.45 -12.28 63.81
C HIS A 105 -12.41 -11.74 62.37
N ASP A 106 -13.58 -11.35 61.87
CA ASP A 106 -13.77 -10.50 60.69
C ASP A 106 -12.77 -9.30 60.67
N LYS A 107 -11.78 -9.36 59.77
CA LYS A 107 -10.72 -8.35 59.56
C LYS A 107 -11.07 -7.33 58.50
N ASP A 108 -11.81 -7.73 57.47
CA ASP A 108 -12.12 -6.87 56.32
C ASP A 108 -13.45 -6.09 56.50
N SER A 109 -14.22 -6.48 57.52
CA SER A 109 -15.48 -5.92 57.98
C SER A 109 -16.68 -6.11 57.04
N ASP A 110 -16.68 -7.16 56.21
CA ASP A 110 -17.83 -7.50 55.34
C ASP A 110 -18.96 -8.27 56.05
N GLY A 111 -18.71 -8.77 57.28
CA GLY A 111 -19.68 -9.51 58.10
C GLY A 111 -19.56 -11.04 58.00
N LEU A 112 -18.62 -11.54 57.21
CA LEU A 112 -18.15 -12.93 57.19
C LEU A 112 -16.85 -13.02 58.01
N ILE A 113 -16.52 -14.20 58.52
CA ILE A 113 -15.53 -14.33 59.63
C ILE A 113 -14.40 -15.32 59.34
N ASP A 114 -14.72 -16.47 58.74
CA ASP A 114 -13.77 -17.58 58.57
C ASP A 114 -14.18 -18.44 57.36
N TYR A 115 -13.20 -19.20 56.84
CA TYR A 115 -13.45 -20.31 55.93
C TYR A 115 -14.42 -21.35 56.56
N PRO A 116 -15.40 -21.91 55.82
CA PRO A 116 -15.65 -21.77 54.38
C PRO A 116 -16.74 -20.76 54.02
N ASN A 117 -17.19 -19.94 54.97
CA ASN A 117 -18.34 -19.05 54.78
C ASN A 117 -17.93 -17.69 54.22
N ASP A 118 -16.67 -17.31 54.41
CA ASP A 118 -16.05 -16.11 53.87
C ASP A 118 -15.42 -16.37 52.47
N PRO A 119 -15.86 -15.67 51.40
CA PRO A 119 -15.28 -15.75 50.06
C PRO A 119 -13.86 -15.16 49.93
N GLY A 120 -13.41 -14.31 50.86
CA GLY A 120 -12.05 -13.78 50.88
C GLY A 120 -11.03 -14.83 51.32
N CYS A 121 -11.50 -15.86 52.02
CA CYS A 121 -10.70 -16.97 52.50
C CYS A 121 -10.60 -18.13 51.51
N SER A 122 -9.43 -18.32 50.90
CA SER A 122 -9.20 -19.45 49.98
C SER A 122 -9.24 -20.81 50.68
N TYR A 123 -8.79 -20.88 51.94
CA TYR A 123 -8.75 -22.07 52.80
C TYR A 123 -8.50 -21.68 54.26
N ALA A 124 -8.75 -22.59 55.21
CA ALA A 124 -8.65 -22.36 56.66
C ALA A 124 -7.23 -22.08 57.23
N THR A 125 -6.23 -21.81 56.39
CA THR A 125 -4.90 -21.30 56.79
C THR A 125 -4.42 -20.19 55.84
N ASP A 126 -5.37 -19.52 55.19
CA ASP A 126 -5.13 -18.32 54.41
C ASP A 126 -4.99 -17.11 55.37
N ASN A 127 -4.12 -16.17 55.03
CA ASN A 127 -3.77 -15.03 55.89
C ASN A 127 -4.42 -13.71 55.46
N SER A 128 -5.43 -13.79 54.61
CA SER A 128 -6.25 -12.67 54.15
C SER A 128 -7.72 -13.09 54.05
N GLU A 129 -8.60 -12.29 54.66
CA GLU A 129 -10.05 -12.34 54.46
C GLU A 129 -10.51 -11.34 53.39
N TYR A 130 -9.60 -10.63 52.71
CA TYR A 130 -9.98 -9.50 51.87
C TYR A 130 -10.67 -9.92 50.57
N ASN A 131 -11.95 -9.57 50.46
CA ASN A 131 -12.71 -9.74 49.22
C ASN A 131 -12.25 -8.72 48.15
N ALA A 132 -11.41 -9.18 47.22
CA ALA A 132 -11.02 -8.39 46.06
C ALA A 132 -12.27 -7.97 45.25
N PRO A 133 -12.44 -6.67 44.92
CA PRO A 133 -13.66 -6.20 44.27
C PRO A 133 -13.82 -6.87 42.91
N VAL A 134 -14.96 -7.52 42.70
CA VAL A 134 -15.31 -8.16 41.43
C VAL A 134 -15.35 -7.08 40.35
N VAL A 135 -14.32 -7.07 39.50
CA VAL A 135 -14.30 -6.21 38.30
C VAL A 135 -15.39 -6.71 37.37
N THR A 136 -16.49 -5.97 37.31
CA THR A 136 -17.53 -6.20 36.30
C THR A 136 -16.98 -5.79 34.94
N ILE A 137 -16.40 -6.77 34.25
CA ILE A 137 -16.14 -6.68 32.81
C ILE A 137 -17.50 -6.67 32.10
N TYR A 138 -17.68 -5.69 31.24
CA TYR A 138 -18.82 -5.56 30.33
C TYR A 138 -18.36 -6.05 28.96
N GLN A 139 -19.29 -6.51 28.11
CA GLN A 139 -18.98 -6.95 26.74
C GLN A 139 -18.00 -5.99 26.04
N CYS A 140 -18.37 -4.71 25.98
CA CYS A 140 -17.59 -3.62 25.41
C CYS A 140 -16.28 -3.22 26.12
N ASN A 141 -15.82 -3.98 27.12
CA ASN A 141 -14.48 -3.87 27.71
C ASN A 141 -13.86 -5.21 28.17
N ASP A 142 -14.41 -6.36 27.76
CA ASP A 142 -13.94 -7.67 28.22
C ASP A 142 -12.86 -8.30 27.31
N GLY A 143 -12.59 -7.71 26.15
CA GLY A 143 -11.56 -8.16 25.21
C GLY A 143 -11.99 -9.32 24.31
N HIS A 144 -13.28 -9.68 24.27
CA HIS A 144 -13.84 -10.69 23.38
C HIS A 144 -14.75 -10.06 22.32
N ASP A 145 -14.91 -10.77 21.21
CA ASP A 145 -15.83 -10.45 20.10
C ASP A 145 -17.14 -11.21 20.35
N ASN A 146 -18.02 -10.62 21.18
CA ASN A 146 -19.21 -11.25 21.73
C ASN A 146 -20.37 -11.33 20.73
N ASP A 147 -20.42 -10.46 19.72
CA ASP A 147 -21.36 -10.57 18.59
C ASP A 147 -20.79 -11.29 17.34
N SER A 148 -19.47 -11.55 17.33
CA SER A 148 -18.71 -12.26 16.28
C SER A 148 -18.60 -11.49 14.95
N ASP A 149 -18.67 -10.16 14.98
CA ASP A 149 -18.51 -9.30 13.81
C ASP A 149 -17.03 -9.00 13.44
N GLY A 150 -16.09 -9.35 14.33
CA GLY A 150 -14.65 -9.13 14.15
C GLY A 150 -14.12 -7.79 14.64
N LEU A 151 -14.98 -7.01 15.30
CA LEU A 151 -14.63 -5.95 16.24
C LEU A 151 -14.67 -6.56 17.66
N ILE A 152 -14.35 -5.80 18.71
CA ILE A 152 -14.11 -6.36 20.06
C ILE A 152 -14.65 -5.39 21.10
N ASP A 153 -13.98 -4.25 21.28
CA ASP A 153 -14.29 -3.29 22.33
C ASP A 153 -14.52 -1.87 21.80
N TYR A 154 -15.18 -1.07 22.64
CA TYR A 154 -15.19 0.38 22.50
C TYR A 154 -13.75 0.94 22.45
N PRO A 155 -13.43 1.94 21.60
CA PRO A 155 -14.30 2.71 20.70
C PRO A 155 -14.31 2.19 19.24
N ASN A 156 -13.74 1.01 18.99
CA ASN A 156 -13.61 0.49 17.62
C ASN A 156 -14.86 -0.29 17.21
N ASP A 157 -15.56 -0.84 18.18
CA ASP A 157 -16.87 -1.50 18.04
C ASP A 157 -18.02 -0.47 17.93
N PRO A 158 -18.88 -0.50 16.88
CA PRO A 158 -20.02 0.40 16.71
C PRO A 158 -21.31 -0.03 17.43
N GLY A 159 -21.39 -1.25 17.97
CA GLY A 159 -22.49 -1.65 18.85
C GLY A 159 -22.31 -1.18 20.27
N CYS A 160 -21.05 -1.00 20.68
CA CYS A 160 -20.71 -0.37 21.94
C CYS A 160 -20.99 1.14 21.98
N SER A 161 -22.02 1.56 22.72
CA SER A 161 -22.29 2.99 22.95
C SER A 161 -21.20 3.68 23.76
N TYR A 162 -20.58 2.95 24.69
CA TYR A 162 -19.50 3.36 25.59
C TYR A 162 -18.85 2.12 26.24
N ALA A 163 -17.66 2.26 26.82
CA ALA A 163 -16.87 1.15 27.39
C ALA A 163 -17.48 0.43 28.62
N THR A 164 -18.70 0.73 29.03
CA THR A 164 -19.45 -0.01 30.07
C THR A 164 -20.84 -0.39 29.59
N ASP A 165 -21.04 -0.42 28.27
CA ASP A 165 -22.22 -0.96 27.62
C ASP A 165 -22.14 -2.49 27.62
N ASN A 166 -23.26 -3.19 27.79
CA ASN A 166 -23.29 -4.64 27.98
C ASN A 166 -23.76 -5.41 26.74
N SER A 167 -23.64 -4.77 25.57
CA SER A 167 -24.06 -5.29 24.27
C SER A 167 -23.16 -4.75 23.16
N GLU A 168 -22.43 -5.62 22.47
CA GLU A 168 -21.74 -5.30 21.19
C GLU A 168 -22.67 -5.40 19.97
N TYR A 169 -23.90 -5.90 20.11
CA TYR A 169 -24.76 -6.19 18.96
C TYR A 169 -25.10 -4.97 18.09
N ASN A 170 -24.54 -4.93 16.87
CA ASN A 170 -24.93 -3.98 15.84
C ASN A 170 -25.25 -4.62 14.48
N THR A 171 -25.93 -3.87 13.60
CA THR A 171 -26.09 -4.26 12.19
C THR A 171 -24.95 -3.69 11.36
N LEU A 172 -23.90 -4.48 11.14
CA LEU A 172 -22.80 -4.08 10.26
C LEU A 172 -23.27 -3.69 8.86
N THR A 173 -22.76 -2.57 8.37
CA THR A 173 -22.96 -2.11 6.98
C THR A 173 -21.62 -1.88 6.30
N ILE A 174 -21.33 -2.65 5.25
CA ILE A 174 -20.14 -2.47 4.42
C ILE A 174 -20.29 -1.17 3.60
N VAL A 175 -19.39 -0.21 3.82
CA VAL A 175 -19.24 1.02 3.03
C VAL A 175 -17.99 0.90 2.19
N ILE A 176 -18.15 0.90 0.86
CA ILE A 176 -17.03 0.90 -0.09
C ILE A 176 -16.61 2.35 -0.38
N SER A 177 -15.30 2.56 -0.53
CA SER A 177 -14.67 3.86 -0.79
C SER A 177 -13.37 3.72 -1.57
N ASN A 178 -12.83 4.85 -2.06
CA ASN A 178 -11.55 4.94 -2.78
C ASN A 178 -11.45 4.03 -4.02
N GLU A 179 -12.58 3.77 -4.67
CA GLU A 179 -12.63 2.97 -5.90
C GLU A 179 -11.80 3.62 -7.00
N SER A 180 -10.83 2.87 -7.52
CA SER A 180 -9.93 3.32 -8.57
C SER A 180 -9.51 2.16 -9.47
N VAL A 181 -9.01 2.49 -10.66
CA VAL A 181 -8.58 1.51 -11.66
C VAL A 181 -7.23 1.93 -12.24
N GLN A 182 -6.29 1.00 -12.23
CA GLN A 182 -4.91 1.15 -12.70
C GLN A 182 -4.68 0.17 -13.86
N TYR A 183 -4.37 0.67 -15.04
CA TYR A 183 -3.93 -0.19 -16.15
C TYR A 183 -2.48 -0.66 -15.91
N LEU A 184 -2.23 -1.95 -16.11
CA LEU A 184 -0.92 -2.59 -15.84
C LEU A 184 -0.14 -2.93 -17.12
N GLY A 185 -0.66 -2.58 -18.30
CA GLY A 185 -0.13 -3.07 -19.57
C GLY A 185 -0.60 -4.50 -19.90
N ASN A 186 -0.23 -4.97 -21.10
CA ASN A 186 -0.37 -6.38 -21.53
C ASN A 186 -1.77 -6.97 -21.31
N GLY A 187 -2.83 -6.18 -21.58
CA GLY A 187 -4.22 -6.60 -21.43
C GLY A 187 -4.68 -6.81 -19.98
N LYS A 188 -4.02 -6.16 -19.00
CA LYS A 188 -4.35 -6.26 -17.58
C LYS A 188 -4.72 -4.91 -16.97
N ALA A 189 -5.74 -4.93 -16.11
CA ALA A 189 -6.13 -3.81 -15.27
C ALA A 189 -6.24 -4.28 -13.81
N ARG A 190 -6.01 -3.39 -12.86
CA ARG A 190 -6.19 -3.62 -11.42
C ARG A 190 -7.23 -2.64 -10.90
N VAL A 191 -8.29 -3.16 -10.29
CA VAL A 191 -9.30 -2.37 -9.58
C VAL A 191 -8.98 -2.41 -8.10
N ILE A 192 -8.94 -1.25 -7.45
CA ILE A 192 -8.48 -1.05 -6.06
C ILE A 192 -9.59 -0.31 -5.31
N TRP A 193 -9.89 -0.70 -4.08
CA TRP A 193 -10.86 -0.03 -3.21
C TRP A 193 -10.58 -0.34 -1.73
N THR A 194 -11.28 0.38 -0.84
CA THR A 194 -11.27 0.16 0.61
C THR A 194 -12.68 -0.02 1.15
N THR A 195 -12.80 -0.72 2.28
CA THR A 195 -14.03 -0.82 3.08
C THR A 195 -13.79 -0.36 4.51
N ASN A 196 -14.85 0.12 5.18
CA ASN A 196 -14.84 0.43 6.62
C ASN A 196 -14.59 -0.81 7.49
N ILE A 197 -15.13 -1.97 7.11
CA ILE A 197 -15.00 -3.25 7.82
C ILE A 197 -14.38 -4.34 6.93
N PRO A 198 -13.71 -5.37 7.49
CA PRO A 198 -13.07 -6.42 6.68
C PRO A 198 -14.08 -7.19 5.83
N ALA A 199 -13.94 -7.18 4.50
CA ALA A 199 -14.89 -7.81 3.58
C ALA A 199 -14.22 -8.69 2.53
N THR A 200 -15.01 -9.52 1.85
CA THR A 200 -14.54 -10.27 0.67
C THR A 200 -14.33 -9.35 -0.54
N SER A 201 -13.59 -9.84 -1.55
CA SER A 201 -13.21 -9.04 -2.73
C SER A 201 -13.72 -9.65 -4.04
N GLN A 202 -14.51 -8.92 -4.81
CA GLN A 202 -14.95 -9.29 -6.16
C GLN A 202 -15.15 -8.03 -7.03
N VAL A 203 -15.05 -8.17 -8.36
CA VAL A 203 -15.37 -7.10 -9.31
C VAL A 203 -16.27 -7.64 -10.43
N VAL A 204 -17.27 -6.85 -10.81
CA VAL A 204 -18.05 -7.03 -12.03
C VAL A 204 -17.63 -5.97 -13.05
N TYR A 205 -17.58 -6.33 -14.34
CA TYR A 205 -17.11 -5.42 -15.39
C TYR A 205 -17.65 -5.75 -16.78
N GLY A 206 -17.71 -4.73 -17.63
CA GLY A 206 -18.22 -4.82 -19.01
C GLY A 206 -17.76 -3.62 -19.86
N ASP A 207 -18.08 -3.62 -21.15
CA ASP A 207 -17.81 -2.50 -22.07
C ASP A 207 -18.96 -1.48 -22.14
N ASN A 208 -20.10 -1.80 -21.52
CA ASN A 208 -21.28 -0.95 -21.39
C ASN A 208 -21.50 -0.46 -19.95
N PRO A 209 -21.98 0.79 -19.74
CA PRO A 209 -22.30 1.33 -18.42
C PRO A 209 -23.61 0.74 -17.88
N ILE A 210 -23.66 0.42 -16.59
CA ILE A 210 -24.87 -0.18 -15.97
C ILE A 210 -25.68 0.89 -15.25
N LEU A 211 -26.73 1.37 -15.95
CA LEU A 211 -27.67 2.39 -15.47
C LEU A 211 -28.70 1.83 -14.46
N VAL A 212 -29.04 0.54 -14.56
CA VAL A 212 -29.96 -0.17 -13.65
C VAL A 212 -29.29 -1.46 -13.23
N GLN A 213 -29.12 -1.70 -11.92
CA GLN A 213 -28.46 -2.91 -11.43
C GLN A 213 -29.34 -4.14 -11.67
N GLY A 214 -28.77 -5.16 -12.33
CA GLY A 214 -29.39 -6.47 -12.50
C GLY A 214 -29.25 -7.36 -11.26
N LEU A 215 -29.59 -8.64 -11.42
CA LEU A 215 -29.46 -9.64 -10.36
C LEU A 215 -28.01 -10.12 -10.17
N SER A 216 -27.71 -10.63 -8.97
CA SER A 216 -26.46 -11.34 -8.64
C SER A 216 -26.29 -12.57 -9.55
N PRO A 217 -25.05 -12.94 -9.98
CA PRO A 217 -23.77 -12.37 -9.56
C PRO A 217 -23.21 -11.28 -10.48
N GLN A 218 -23.67 -11.18 -11.73
CA GLN A 218 -23.16 -10.19 -12.69
C GLN A 218 -23.69 -8.76 -12.46
N TYR A 219 -24.85 -8.58 -11.82
CA TYR A 219 -25.50 -7.26 -11.63
C TYR A 219 -25.75 -6.46 -12.93
N GLY A 220 -25.81 -7.15 -14.08
CA GLY A 220 -26.02 -6.56 -15.41
C GLY A 220 -24.75 -6.42 -16.26
N TYR A 221 -23.56 -6.60 -15.70
CA TYR A 221 -22.29 -6.57 -16.45
C TYR A 221 -22.03 -7.90 -17.18
N ASP A 222 -21.20 -7.88 -18.23
CA ASP A 222 -20.87 -9.06 -19.03
C ASP A 222 -20.02 -10.09 -18.25
N PHE A 223 -19.12 -9.59 -17.40
CA PHE A 223 -18.10 -10.39 -16.73
C PHE A 223 -18.07 -10.17 -15.21
N VAL A 224 -17.67 -11.22 -14.49
CA VAL A 224 -17.49 -11.22 -13.04
C VAL A 224 -16.20 -11.97 -12.68
N THR A 225 -15.41 -11.43 -11.76
CA THR A 225 -14.20 -12.11 -11.27
C THR A 225 -14.54 -13.21 -10.27
N LEU A 226 -13.62 -14.15 -10.04
CA LEU A 226 -13.71 -15.04 -8.88
C LEU A 226 -13.76 -14.21 -7.59
N LYS A 227 -14.58 -14.66 -6.62
CA LYS A 227 -14.70 -14.04 -5.30
C LYS A 227 -13.54 -14.49 -4.41
N SER A 228 -12.77 -13.56 -3.87
CA SER A 228 -11.78 -13.82 -2.82
C SER A 228 -12.47 -13.86 -1.47
N SER A 229 -12.47 -15.01 -0.80
CA SER A 229 -13.08 -15.22 0.53
C SER A 229 -12.31 -14.59 1.69
N THR A 230 -11.03 -14.23 1.53
CA THR A 230 -10.26 -13.57 2.59
C THR A 230 -10.84 -12.18 2.91
N LEU A 231 -11.21 -11.96 4.17
CA LEU A 231 -11.70 -10.67 4.67
C LEU A 231 -10.55 -9.67 4.82
N LYS A 232 -10.68 -8.48 4.23
CA LYS A 232 -9.69 -7.39 4.27
C LYS A 232 -10.40 -6.04 4.20
N THR A 233 -9.76 -4.95 4.65
CA THR A 233 -10.24 -3.56 4.46
C THR A 233 -9.60 -2.84 3.27
N LYS A 234 -8.55 -3.44 2.69
CA LYS A 234 -7.85 -2.94 1.50
C LYS A 234 -7.88 -4.02 0.43
N HIS A 235 -8.43 -3.69 -0.73
CA HIS A 235 -8.74 -4.64 -1.80
C HIS A 235 -8.02 -4.29 -3.09
N SER A 236 -7.69 -5.33 -3.85
CA SER A 236 -7.16 -5.20 -5.20
C SER A 236 -7.50 -6.46 -5.98
N MET A 237 -8.22 -6.31 -7.10
CA MET A 237 -8.52 -7.40 -8.03
C MET A 237 -7.84 -7.11 -9.37
N THR A 238 -7.07 -8.07 -9.88
CA THR A 238 -6.43 -7.96 -11.21
C THR A 238 -7.27 -8.70 -12.24
N ILE A 239 -7.67 -7.98 -13.29
CA ILE A 239 -8.49 -8.46 -14.40
C ILE A 239 -7.57 -8.61 -15.62
N THR A 240 -7.72 -9.72 -16.34
CA THR A 240 -6.98 -10.05 -17.56
C THR A 240 -7.88 -9.96 -18.79
N ASN A 241 -7.30 -10.02 -19.99
CA ASN A 241 -8.01 -9.98 -21.28
C ASN A 241 -8.76 -8.66 -21.53
N ILE A 242 -8.32 -7.56 -20.91
CA ILE A 242 -8.79 -6.21 -21.21
C ILE A 242 -8.28 -5.81 -22.60
N LEU A 243 -9.19 -5.50 -23.52
CA LEU A 243 -8.85 -5.13 -24.89
C LEU A 243 -8.35 -3.67 -24.98
N ASP A 244 -7.35 -3.45 -25.82
CA ASP A 244 -6.84 -2.10 -26.10
C ASP A 244 -7.90 -1.25 -26.85
N ASN A 245 -7.97 0.04 -26.53
CA ASN A 245 -8.93 1.02 -27.10
C ASN A 245 -10.42 0.74 -26.85
N VAL A 246 -10.75 -0.18 -25.94
CA VAL A 246 -12.11 -0.33 -25.41
C VAL A 246 -12.22 0.47 -24.10
N LYS A 247 -13.39 1.09 -23.89
CA LYS A 247 -13.76 1.71 -22.61
C LYS A 247 -14.47 0.68 -21.76
N TYR A 248 -13.93 0.38 -20.59
CA TYR A 248 -14.53 -0.54 -19.64
C TYR A 248 -15.13 0.18 -18.44
N TYR A 249 -16.15 -0.43 -17.87
CA TYR A 249 -16.82 -0.03 -16.64
C TYR A 249 -16.64 -1.16 -15.62
N PHE A 250 -16.19 -0.80 -14.41
CA PHE A 250 -15.87 -1.72 -13.33
C PHE A 250 -16.64 -1.32 -12.09
N ARG A 251 -17.15 -2.30 -11.34
CA ARG A 251 -17.77 -2.06 -10.03
C ARG A 251 -17.26 -3.08 -9.02
N PRO A 252 -16.60 -2.65 -7.92
CA PRO A 252 -16.24 -3.55 -6.85
C PRO A 252 -17.48 -3.98 -6.06
N ILE A 253 -17.47 -5.25 -5.66
CA ILE A 253 -18.50 -5.88 -4.83
C ILE A 253 -17.79 -6.43 -3.59
N SER A 254 -18.29 -6.06 -2.42
CA SER A 254 -17.78 -6.55 -1.13
C SER A 254 -18.93 -7.08 -0.28
N ASP A 255 -18.64 -8.18 0.40
CA ASP A 255 -19.65 -9.10 0.93
C ASP A 255 -19.10 -9.81 2.19
N ARG A 256 -19.99 -10.09 3.15
CA ARG A 256 -19.73 -10.81 4.40
C ARG A 256 -20.97 -11.68 4.72
N ASN A 257 -20.89 -12.52 5.73
CA ASN A 257 -22.03 -13.38 6.14
C ASN A 257 -23.01 -12.66 7.09
N ASP A 258 -22.51 -11.65 7.80
CA ASP A 258 -23.14 -10.84 8.85
C ASP A 258 -23.66 -9.48 8.35
N SER A 259 -23.40 -9.13 7.09
CA SER A 259 -23.72 -7.81 6.52
C SER A 259 -24.28 -7.92 5.11
N ALA A 260 -25.09 -6.93 4.71
CA ALA A 260 -25.64 -6.86 3.37
C ALA A 260 -24.54 -6.60 2.32
N LYS A 261 -24.62 -7.31 1.17
CA LYS A 261 -23.73 -7.14 0.01
C LYS A 261 -23.67 -5.67 -0.45
N ALA A 262 -22.51 -5.05 -0.28
CA ALA A 262 -22.22 -3.71 -0.77
C ALA A 262 -21.76 -3.73 -2.24
N LYS A 263 -22.18 -2.70 -2.98
CA LYS A 263 -21.78 -2.46 -4.37
C LYS A 263 -21.18 -1.07 -4.42
N GLY A 264 -19.93 -0.96 -4.87
CA GLY A 264 -19.25 0.32 -4.97
C GLY A 264 -19.82 1.20 -6.07
N LYS A 265 -19.23 2.39 -6.20
CA LYS A 265 -19.38 3.26 -7.36
C LYS A 265 -18.82 2.57 -8.60
N GLU A 266 -19.47 2.80 -9.74
CA GLU A 266 -18.91 2.41 -11.03
C GLU A 266 -17.72 3.33 -11.36
N VAL A 267 -16.56 2.73 -11.60
CA VAL A 267 -15.36 3.41 -12.10
C VAL A 267 -15.10 2.97 -13.52
N THR A 268 -14.62 3.88 -14.37
CA THR A 268 -14.39 3.60 -15.78
C THR A 268 -12.97 3.93 -16.18
N TYR A 269 -12.43 3.14 -17.11
CA TYR A 269 -11.14 3.39 -17.74
C TYR A 269 -11.26 3.18 -19.24
N THR A 270 -10.82 4.16 -20.02
CA THR A 270 -10.55 3.97 -21.44
C THR A 270 -9.10 3.56 -21.59
N VAL A 271 -8.84 2.37 -22.13
CA VAL A 271 -7.47 1.95 -22.45
C VAL A 271 -7.01 2.69 -23.71
N ILE A 272 -6.63 3.96 -23.54
CA ILE A 272 -6.00 4.77 -24.60
C ILE A 272 -4.56 4.27 -24.75
N LYS A 273 -4.40 3.24 -25.57
CA LYS A 273 -3.08 2.83 -26.04
C LYS A 273 -2.88 3.50 -27.38
N PRO A 274 -1.79 4.28 -27.59
CA PRO A 274 -1.47 4.70 -28.94
C PRO A 274 -1.35 3.43 -29.77
N VAL A 275 -2.23 3.28 -30.76
CA VAL A 275 -2.09 2.22 -31.76
C VAL A 275 -0.68 2.37 -32.31
N CYS A 276 0.09 1.29 -32.33
CA CYS A 276 1.46 1.34 -32.80
C CYS A 276 1.46 1.76 -34.28
N TYR A 277 1.64 3.04 -34.52
CA TYR A 277 1.83 3.63 -35.84
C TYR A 277 3.18 4.31 -35.74
N TYR A 278 4.18 3.73 -36.39
CA TYR A 278 5.51 4.30 -36.40
C TYR A 278 5.52 5.58 -37.23
N LEU A 279 5.08 5.48 -38.49
CA LEU A 279 4.79 6.60 -39.37
C LEU A 279 3.27 6.86 -39.45
N LEU A 280 2.92 8.13 -39.27
CA LEU A 280 1.56 8.69 -39.35
C LEU A 280 1.35 9.42 -40.67
N ASP A 281 2.33 10.20 -41.14
CA ASP A 281 2.16 11.05 -42.33
C ASP A 281 2.65 10.39 -43.63
N TYR A 282 2.32 11.01 -44.77
CA TYR A 282 2.93 10.68 -46.07
C TYR A 282 4.17 11.54 -46.28
N ILE A 283 5.18 10.97 -46.96
CA ILE A 283 6.47 11.64 -47.19
C ILE A 283 6.79 11.60 -48.69
N LYS A 284 6.99 12.77 -49.29
CA LYS A 284 7.22 12.96 -50.74
C LYS A 284 8.40 13.92 -50.98
N LEU A 285 9.21 13.65 -52.01
CA LEU A 285 10.29 14.54 -52.41
C LEU A 285 9.72 15.85 -52.99
N GLY A 286 10.36 16.98 -52.69
CA GLY A 286 9.94 18.31 -53.18
C GLY A 286 8.75 18.94 -52.44
N THR A 287 8.22 18.31 -51.38
CA THR A 287 7.14 18.87 -50.55
C THR A 287 7.58 19.13 -49.12
N LYS A 288 6.88 20.06 -48.43
CA LYS A 288 7.09 20.34 -47.00
C LYS A 288 6.57 19.19 -46.13
N ASN A 289 7.40 18.17 -45.93
CA ASN A 289 7.10 17.02 -45.08
C ASN A 289 7.17 17.38 -43.58
N ASN A 290 6.55 16.57 -42.73
CA ASN A 290 6.70 16.65 -41.28
C ASN A 290 8.10 16.18 -40.86
N THR A 291 8.92 17.08 -40.30
CA THR A 291 10.33 16.82 -39.98
C THR A 291 10.53 15.68 -38.98
N ASN A 292 9.58 15.45 -38.07
CA ASN A 292 9.65 14.34 -37.12
C ASN A 292 9.36 12.99 -37.79
N GLU A 293 8.44 12.96 -38.75
CA GLU A 293 8.11 11.74 -39.51
C GLU A 293 9.23 11.36 -40.47
N VAL A 294 9.90 12.35 -41.06
CA VAL A 294 11.11 12.13 -41.84
C VAL A 294 12.24 11.56 -40.97
N LYS A 295 12.48 12.10 -39.75
CA LYS A 295 13.49 11.54 -38.83
C LYS A 295 13.22 10.08 -38.44
N LYS A 296 11.95 9.73 -38.24
CA LYS A 296 11.55 8.34 -38.02
C LYS A 296 11.85 7.48 -39.25
N LEU A 297 11.50 7.93 -40.45
CA LEU A 297 11.79 7.21 -41.69
C LEU A 297 13.31 6.99 -41.87
N GLU A 298 14.13 8.04 -41.73
CA GLU A 298 15.59 7.98 -41.79
C GLU A 298 16.16 6.97 -40.78
N HIS A 299 15.69 7.02 -39.53
CA HIS A 299 16.11 6.10 -38.48
C HIS A 299 15.68 4.64 -38.75
N PHE A 300 14.47 4.42 -39.25
CA PHE A 300 13.97 3.10 -39.63
C PHE A 300 14.79 2.51 -40.77
N LEU A 301 15.03 3.26 -41.84
CA LEU A 301 15.82 2.80 -42.99
C LEU A 301 17.26 2.47 -42.55
N ASN A 302 17.88 3.30 -41.70
CA ASN A 302 19.21 3.00 -41.18
C ASN A 302 19.23 1.72 -40.31
N THR A 303 18.20 1.49 -39.50
CA THR A 303 18.15 0.40 -38.51
C THR A 303 17.70 -0.94 -39.09
N PHE A 304 16.67 -0.94 -39.94
CA PHE A 304 16.04 -2.15 -40.48
C PHE A 304 16.53 -2.49 -41.90
N GLU A 305 16.94 -1.48 -42.69
CA GLU A 305 17.43 -1.67 -44.06
C GLU A 305 18.95 -1.54 -44.19
N GLY A 306 19.66 -1.15 -43.12
CA GLY A 306 21.12 -0.97 -43.12
C GLY A 306 21.59 0.25 -43.91
N GLU A 307 20.70 1.21 -44.16
CA GLU A 307 21.02 2.47 -44.84
C GLU A 307 21.95 3.37 -44.00
N LYS A 308 22.51 4.40 -44.64
CA LYS A 308 23.47 5.34 -44.03
C LYS A 308 23.05 6.80 -44.23
N LEU A 309 21.77 7.08 -44.00
CA LEU A 309 21.17 8.40 -44.11
C LEU A 309 21.53 9.28 -42.91
N ALA A 310 21.61 10.59 -43.12
CA ALA A 310 21.75 11.56 -42.04
C ALA A 310 20.37 11.79 -41.40
N VAL A 311 20.21 11.51 -40.11
CA VAL A 311 18.92 11.64 -39.41
C VAL A 311 18.62 13.12 -39.08
N ASN A 312 18.31 13.91 -40.10
CA ASN A 312 18.16 15.36 -40.02
C ASN A 312 16.69 15.83 -40.16
N GLY A 313 15.78 15.00 -40.69
CA GLY A 313 14.37 15.34 -40.91
C GLY A 313 14.08 16.11 -42.20
N PHE A 314 15.03 16.14 -43.13
CA PHE A 314 14.90 16.73 -44.46
C PHE A 314 14.95 15.61 -45.50
N TYR A 315 13.79 15.34 -46.11
CA TYR A 315 13.65 14.27 -47.09
C TYR A 315 14.24 14.68 -48.44
N GLY A 316 15.54 14.42 -48.62
CA GLY A 316 16.32 14.76 -49.80
C GLY A 316 16.50 13.60 -50.77
N GLN A 317 17.45 13.77 -51.70
CA GLN A 317 17.71 12.78 -52.74
C GLN A 317 18.26 11.45 -52.20
N ALA A 318 19.02 11.48 -51.10
CA ALA A 318 19.55 10.28 -50.46
C ALA A 318 18.42 9.42 -49.88
N ASP A 319 17.49 10.05 -49.17
CA ASP A 319 16.35 9.41 -48.50
C ASP A 319 15.34 8.90 -49.53
N PHE A 320 15.09 9.68 -50.58
CA PHE A 320 14.31 9.26 -51.75
C PHE A 320 14.90 8.01 -52.41
N ASN A 321 16.21 7.96 -52.61
CA ASN A 321 16.90 6.81 -53.19
C ASN A 321 16.86 5.58 -52.26
N ALA A 322 16.95 5.77 -50.94
CA ALA A 322 16.79 4.71 -49.95
C ALA A 322 15.36 4.15 -49.92
N VAL A 323 14.33 5.02 -49.95
CA VAL A 323 12.93 4.59 -50.09
C VAL A 323 12.72 3.85 -51.41
N LYS A 324 13.39 4.22 -52.51
CA LYS A 324 13.31 3.44 -53.76
C LYS A 324 13.86 2.02 -53.60
N ARG A 325 15.00 1.84 -52.92
CA ARG A 325 15.56 0.51 -52.61
C ARG A 325 14.62 -0.30 -51.70
N PHE A 326 14.08 0.33 -50.66
CA PHE A 326 13.08 -0.27 -49.77
C PHE A 326 11.84 -0.76 -50.54
N GLN A 327 11.25 0.11 -51.38
CA GLN A 327 10.08 -0.24 -52.19
C GLN A 327 10.36 -1.38 -53.18
N GLN A 328 11.57 -1.44 -53.73
CA GLN A 328 11.99 -2.52 -54.63
C GLN A 328 12.23 -3.85 -53.89
N LYS A 329 12.70 -3.80 -52.64
CA LYS A 329 12.89 -4.99 -51.78
C LYS A 329 11.57 -5.59 -51.31
N TYR A 330 10.54 -4.77 -51.11
CA TYR A 330 9.20 -5.17 -50.67
C TYR A 330 8.14 -4.94 -51.76
N ASP A 331 8.51 -5.15 -53.03
CA ASP A 331 7.72 -4.86 -54.22
C ASP A 331 6.31 -5.51 -54.18
N HIS A 332 6.23 -6.76 -53.72
CA HIS A 332 4.99 -7.51 -53.62
C HIS A 332 3.96 -6.86 -52.69
N SER A 333 4.41 -6.35 -51.54
CA SER A 333 3.57 -5.70 -50.54
C SER A 333 3.34 -4.21 -50.84
N ILE A 334 4.22 -3.56 -51.61
CA ILE A 334 4.21 -2.12 -51.81
C ILE A 334 3.79 -1.70 -53.22
N LEU A 335 4.42 -2.24 -54.26
CA LEU A 335 4.31 -1.77 -55.66
C LEU A 335 3.28 -2.57 -56.48
N ASN A 336 3.29 -3.89 -56.35
CA ASN A 336 2.43 -4.80 -57.14
C ASN A 336 0.93 -4.56 -56.89
N LEU A 337 0.56 -4.06 -55.71
CA LEU A 337 -0.80 -3.64 -55.39
C LEU A 337 -1.31 -2.52 -56.33
N TRP A 338 -0.45 -1.55 -56.66
CA TRP A 338 -0.75 -0.43 -57.56
C TRP A 338 -0.54 -0.76 -59.05
N GLY A 339 0.01 -1.94 -59.37
CA GLY A 339 0.45 -2.28 -60.74
C GLY A 339 1.74 -1.59 -61.17
N LEU A 340 2.54 -1.08 -60.23
CA LEU A 340 3.81 -0.40 -60.53
C LEU A 340 4.97 -1.40 -60.58
N ILE A 341 5.83 -1.25 -61.59
CA ILE A 341 7.06 -2.06 -61.76
C ILE A 341 8.29 -1.31 -61.21
N ASN A 342 8.29 0.03 -61.30
CA ASN A 342 9.40 0.87 -60.86
C ASN A 342 9.08 1.54 -59.51
N PRO A 343 10.05 1.60 -58.56
CA PRO A 343 9.84 2.24 -57.27
C PRO A 343 9.73 3.78 -57.39
N THR A 344 8.81 4.37 -56.62
CA THR A 344 8.44 5.78 -56.69
C THR A 344 9.25 6.71 -55.80
N GLY A 345 9.90 6.19 -54.74
CA GLY A 345 10.57 7.00 -53.73
C GLY A 345 9.59 7.83 -52.88
N HIS A 346 8.33 7.42 -52.77
CA HIS A 346 7.30 8.13 -52.01
C HIS A 346 6.67 7.22 -50.96
N VAL A 347 6.59 7.71 -49.72
CA VAL A 347 5.95 6.98 -48.62
C VAL A 347 4.46 7.30 -48.61
N TYR A 348 3.69 6.51 -49.37
CA TYR A 348 2.23 6.57 -49.44
C TYR A 348 1.58 5.35 -48.76
N TYR A 349 0.28 5.08 -48.99
CA TYR A 349 -0.49 4.08 -48.21
C TYR A 349 0.24 2.74 -47.98
N THR A 350 0.72 2.10 -49.05
CA THR A 350 1.31 0.76 -48.98
C THR A 350 2.73 0.79 -48.37
N THR A 351 3.57 1.76 -48.76
CA THR A 351 4.89 1.95 -48.13
C THR A 351 4.77 2.22 -46.63
N ARG A 352 3.88 3.14 -46.22
CA ARG A 352 3.63 3.48 -44.80
C ARG A 352 3.06 2.29 -44.03
N LYS A 353 2.12 1.55 -44.63
CA LYS A 353 1.58 0.28 -44.09
C LYS A 353 2.72 -0.70 -43.80
N THR A 354 3.55 -1.03 -44.79
CA THR A 354 4.63 -2.01 -44.63
C THR A 354 5.68 -1.60 -43.59
N ILE A 355 6.03 -0.31 -43.50
CA ILE A 355 6.89 0.20 -42.42
C ILE A 355 6.25 0.01 -41.04
N ASN A 356 4.97 0.37 -40.89
CA ASN A 356 4.24 0.19 -39.63
C ASN A 356 4.09 -1.30 -39.25
N GLU A 357 3.83 -2.17 -40.22
CA GLU A 357 3.71 -3.62 -40.01
C GLU A 357 5.03 -4.23 -39.52
N MET A 358 6.15 -3.85 -40.12
CA MET A 358 7.47 -4.34 -39.71
C MET A 358 7.93 -3.79 -38.35
N TYR A 359 7.72 -2.50 -38.09
CA TYR A 359 8.11 -1.90 -36.81
C TYR A 359 7.25 -2.44 -35.65
N CYS A 360 5.94 -2.60 -35.87
CA CYS A 360 4.98 -2.97 -34.83
C CYS A 360 4.67 -4.47 -34.76
N GLN A 361 5.22 -5.28 -35.68
CA GLN A 361 5.00 -6.73 -35.80
C GLN A 361 3.51 -7.11 -35.79
N LYS A 362 2.69 -6.33 -36.51
CA LYS A 362 1.22 -6.42 -36.52
C LYS A 362 0.66 -5.95 -37.86
N ASP A 363 -0.35 -6.63 -38.37
CA ASP A 363 -1.03 -6.25 -39.62
C ASP A 363 -1.80 -4.92 -39.52
N PHE A 364 -1.70 -4.12 -40.60
CA PHE A 364 -2.42 -2.85 -40.77
C PHE A 364 -3.28 -2.89 -42.04
N PRO A 365 -4.47 -3.53 -41.99
CA PRO A 365 -5.32 -3.69 -43.17
C PRO A 365 -5.72 -2.34 -43.78
N LEU A 366 -5.66 -2.26 -45.12
CA LEU A 366 -6.07 -1.07 -45.86
C LEU A 366 -7.58 -0.89 -45.77
N THR A 367 -8.02 0.36 -45.62
CA THR A 367 -9.44 0.70 -45.62
C THR A 367 -10.06 0.52 -47.02
N THR A 368 -11.37 0.31 -47.07
CA THR A 368 -12.12 0.17 -48.33
C THR A 368 -11.91 1.35 -49.29
N LYS A 369 -11.73 2.57 -48.78
CA LYS A 369 -11.41 3.77 -49.59
C LYS A 369 -10.03 3.67 -50.23
N GLN A 370 -9.01 3.25 -49.47
CA GLN A 370 -7.65 3.07 -49.98
C GLN A 370 -7.58 1.94 -51.01
N LEU A 371 -8.29 0.84 -50.78
CA LEU A 371 -8.40 -0.28 -51.74
C LEU A 371 -9.06 0.17 -53.05
N ALA A 372 -10.12 0.99 -52.99
CA ALA A 372 -10.74 1.56 -54.17
C ALA A 372 -9.81 2.51 -54.94
N GLU A 373 -9.04 3.36 -54.23
CA GLU A 373 -8.06 4.26 -54.86
C GLU A 373 -6.94 3.48 -55.58
N ILE A 374 -6.41 2.43 -54.93
CA ILE A 374 -5.41 1.51 -55.51
C ILE A 374 -5.97 0.83 -56.77
N ALA A 375 -7.21 0.33 -56.73
CA ALA A 375 -7.86 -0.31 -57.89
C ALA A 375 -8.07 0.67 -59.06
N ASN A 376 -8.49 1.90 -58.77
CA ASN A 376 -8.67 2.96 -59.78
C ASN A 376 -7.33 3.32 -60.44
N PHE A 377 -6.27 3.54 -59.64
CA PHE A 377 -4.94 3.84 -60.16
C PHE A 377 -4.37 2.68 -60.99
N ARG A 378 -4.52 1.44 -60.53
CA ARG A 378 -4.08 0.26 -61.30
C ARG A 378 -4.80 0.14 -62.64
N THR A 379 -6.09 0.48 -62.71
CA THR A 379 -6.85 0.51 -63.97
C THR A 379 -6.28 1.56 -64.94
N PHE A 380 -5.92 2.74 -64.43
CA PHE A 380 -5.25 3.78 -65.21
C PHE A 380 -3.87 3.35 -65.72
N VAL A 381 -3.03 2.74 -64.87
CA VAL A 381 -1.71 2.20 -65.29
C VAL A 381 -1.86 1.17 -66.42
N ASN A 382 -2.81 0.24 -66.28
CA ASN A 382 -3.09 -0.75 -67.32
C ASN A 382 -3.52 -0.09 -68.65
N SER A 383 -4.33 0.97 -68.62
CA SER A 383 -4.73 1.66 -69.86
C SER A 383 -3.56 2.31 -70.60
N ILE A 384 -2.52 2.75 -69.89
CA ILE A 384 -1.30 3.32 -70.49
C ILE A 384 -0.39 2.20 -71.04
N GLN A 385 -0.28 1.07 -70.33
CA GLN A 385 0.53 -0.07 -70.81
C GLN A 385 -0.01 -0.68 -72.12
N HIS A 386 -1.33 -0.58 -72.35
CA HIS A 386 -1.94 -1.04 -73.60
C HIS A 386 -1.76 -0.09 -74.79
N THR A 387 -1.52 1.21 -74.59
CA THR A 387 -1.25 2.13 -75.72
C THR A 387 0.19 2.05 -76.22
N THR A 388 1.15 1.64 -75.39
CA THR A 388 2.57 1.54 -75.77
C THR A 388 2.96 0.29 -76.56
N ASN A 389 2.05 -0.68 -76.73
CA ASN A 389 2.29 -1.90 -77.53
C ASN A 389 1.79 -1.79 -78.99
N GLY A 390 1.48 -0.57 -79.46
CA GLY A 390 1.01 -0.31 -80.83
C GLY A 390 1.81 0.79 -81.53
N SER A 391 2.59 0.39 -82.54
CA SER A 391 3.32 1.25 -83.50
C SER A 391 4.57 1.99 -83.01
N MET A 392 5.65 1.86 -83.78
CA MET A 392 6.64 2.94 -83.93
C MET A 392 5.92 4.22 -84.36
N LEU A 393 6.29 5.35 -83.77
CA LEU A 393 6.30 6.62 -84.48
C LEU A 393 7.54 7.41 -84.07
N ASP A 394 8.51 7.48 -84.97
CA ASP A 394 9.51 8.53 -84.94
C ASP A 394 8.83 9.83 -85.40
N THR A 395 8.81 10.85 -84.54
CA THR A 395 9.15 12.22 -84.94
C THR A 395 9.35 13.11 -83.71
N ARG A 396 10.33 14.00 -83.80
CA ARG A 396 10.57 15.12 -82.87
C ARG A 396 9.43 16.16 -82.94
N PRO A 397 9.31 17.05 -81.93
CA PRO A 397 8.00 17.53 -81.49
C PRO A 397 7.40 18.59 -82.41
N ALA A 398 6.07 18.55 -82.53
CA ALA A 398 5.26 19.72 -82.82
C ALA A 398 4.56 20.12 -81.51
N GLU A 399 4.91 21.27 -80.95
CA GLU A 399 4.12 21.91 -79.91
C GLU A 399 2.85 22.48 -80.57
N GLU A 400 1.67 22.18 -80.03
CA GLU A 400 0.49 22.99 -80.29
C GLU A 400 0.26 23.91 -79.09
N HIS A 401 0.93 25.07 -79.14
CA HIS A 401 0.80 26.15 -78.18
C HIS A 401 -0.56 26.86 -78.33
N ILE A 402 -1.24 27.12 -77.22
CA ILE A 402 -2.22 28.22 -77.15
C ILE A 402 -1.53 29.39 -76.45
N VAL A 403 -0.98 30.32 -77.25
CA VAL A 403 -0.41 31.58 -76.78
C VAL A 403 -1.40 32.71 -77.08
N PHE A 404 -1.68 33.53 -76.08
CA PHE A 404 -2.08 34.92 -76.31
C PHE A 404 -0.80 35.75 -76.49
N ASP A 405 -0.69 36.40 -77.65
CA ASP A 405 0.46 37.21 -78.08
C ASP A 405 0.77 38.38 -77.12
N GLN A 406 2.06 38.77 -77.07
CA GLN A 406 2.54 40.14 -77.36
C GLN A 406 4.08 40.21 -77.32
N GLY A 407 4.72 40.28 -78.49
CA GLY A 407 5.97 41.06 -78.67
C GLY A 407 7.30 40.29 -78.78
N GLY A 408 8.03 40.53 -79.88
CA GLY A 408 9.33 39.93 -80.25
C GLY A 408 10.50 40.15 -79.27
N ASP A 409 11.69 39.62 -79.51
CA ASP A 409 12.40 39.57 -80.81
C ASP A 409 13.42 38.40 -80.86
N THR A 410 13.86 37.97 -82.05
CA THR A 410 14.70 36.77 -82.22
C THR A 410 16.11 37.07 -82.72
N ILE A 411 17.16 36.62 -82.01
CA ILE A 411 18.51 36.43 -82.58
C ILE A 411 19.10 35.10 -82.12
N SER A 412 19.74 34.38 -83.06
CA SER A 412 20.36 33.06 -82.90
C SER A 412 21.87 33.13 -83.12
N VAL A 413 22.64 32.09 -82.74
CA VAL A 413 23.72 31.47 -83.57
C VAL A 413 24.39 30.24 -82.91
N ALA A 414 24.41 29.15 -83.70
CA ALA A 414 25.26 27.96 -83.76
C ALA A 414 26.26 27.54 -82.63
N THR A 415 25.90 26.42 -81.98
CA THR A 415 26.67 25.14 -81.87
C THR A 415 28.21 25.09 -81.97
N THR A 416 28.82 24.37 -81.02
CA THR A 416 29.73 23.25 -81.34
C THR A 416 29.35 22.01 -80.51
N THR A 417 29.60 20.83 -81.07
CA THR A 417 29.13 19.52 -80.59
C THR A 417 30.22 18.73 -79.88
N GLU A 418 29.92 18.10 -78.74
CA GLU A 418 30.35 16.71 -78.46
C GLU A 418 29.53 16.04 -77.33
N ALA A 419 29.10 14.80 -77.59
CA ALA A 419 28.66 13.73 -76.67
C ALA A 419 27.69 14.00 -75.47
N GLY A 420 26.39 13.66 -75.66
CA GLY A 420 25.58 12.91 -74.67
C GLY A 420 25.10 13.63 -73.40
N ILE A 421 24.09 14.52 -73.48
CA ILE A 421 22.64 14.22 -73.31
C ILE A 421 22.29 13.56 -71.95
N SER A 422 21.46 14.15 -71.06
CA SER A 422 20.92 15.52 -71.00
C SER A 422 20.29 15.79 -69.61
N ASP A 423 20.85 16.74 -68.86
CA ASP A 423 20.05 17.58 -67.97
C ASP A 423 19.63 18.82 -68.78
N ILE A 424 18.37 19.24 -68.66
CA ILE A 424 17.98 20.64 -68.87
C ILE A 424 17.25 21.10 -67.62
N VAL A 425 17.91 22.03 -66.93
CA VAL A 425 17.31 22.86 -65.88
C VAL A 425 16.48 23.95 -66.57
N VAL A 426 15.29 24.22 -66.04
CA VAL A 426 14.62 25.51 -66.25
C VAL A 426 14.59 26.21 -64.90
N VAL A 427 15.20 27.39 -64.85
CA VAL A 427 15.02 28.40 -63.81
C VAL A 427 14.13 29.47 -64.40
N ASP A 428 13.15 29.94 -63.64
CA ASP A 428 12.65 31.33 -63.54
C ASP A 428 11.33 31.31 -62.69
N ASP A 429 10.93 32.37 -61.99
CA ASP A 429 11.36 33.76 -62.17
C ASP A 429 11.27 34.66 -60.91
N ILE A 430 11.96 35.80 -61.00
CA ILE A 430 11.76 37.13 -60.37
C ILE A 430 11.53 37.23 -58.84
N ALA A 431 12.47 37.96 -58.22
CA ALA A 431 12.19 38.84 -57.08
C ALA A 431 12.07 40.30 -57.58
N THR A 432 11.03 41.03 -57.14
CA THR A 432 10.94 42.49 -57.33
C THR A 432 11.09 43.21 -55.99
N THR A 433 12.12 44.06 -55.92
CA THR A 433 12.33 45.02 -54.85
C THR A 433 11.58 46.33 -55.13
N THR A 434 10.87 46.86 -54.14
CA THR A 434 10.62 48.31 -54.04
C THR A 434 10.85 48.79 -52.62
N GLU A 435 11.81 49.68 -52.44
CA GLU A 435 11.89 50.52 -51.26
C GLU A 435 10.76 51.55 -51.31
N THR A 436 10.23 51.97 -50.16
CA THR A 436 9.89 53.40 -50.00
C THR A 436 9.89 53.82 -48.54
N THR A 437 10.44 54.99 -48.32
CA THR A 437 10.74 55.61 -47.02
C THR A 437 9.58 56.45 -46.45
N THR A 438 9.82 56.99 -45.26
CA THR A 438 9.25 58.22 -44.66
C THR A 438 8.07 58.12 -43.67
N SER A 439 8.34 58.73 -42.50
CA SER A 439 7.45 59.48 -41.61
C SER A 439 5.97 59.64 -42.02
N GLY A 440 4.99 59.46 -41.15
CA GLY A 440 5.00 59.84 -39.74
C GLY A 440 4.51 61.28 -39.55
N PHE A 441 3.21 61.44 -39.29
CA PHE A 441 2.61 62.66 -38.74
C PHE A 441 1.36 62.30 -37.92
N SER A 442 1.03 63.19 -36.98
CA SER A 442 0.19 62.96 -35.79
C SER A 442 -1.05 63.87 -35.73
N PHE A 443 -1.92 63.66 -34.71
CA PHE A 443 -2.96 64.61 -34.22
C PHE A 443 -4.17 64.84 -35.17
N LEU A 444 -5.39 65.28 -34.81
CA LEU A 444 -6.24 65.52 -33.59
C LEU A 444 -7.72 65.49 -34.12
N ALA A 445 -8.83 65.46 -33.38
CA ALA A 445 -9.23 64.96 -32.04
C ALA A 445 -10.74 65.28 -31.81
N SER A 446 -11.27 64.97 -30.61
CA SER A 446 -12.60 65.36 -30.10
C SER A 446 -13.80 64.61 -30.76
N SER A 447 -14.69 63.89 -30.05
CA SER A 447 -15.49 64.15 -28.84
C SER A 447 -16.74 65.03 -29.09
N GLY A 448 -17.93 64.44 -28.92
CA GLY A 448 -19.21 65.15 -28.96
C GLY A 448 -20.34 64.26 -28.41
N LEU A 449 -20.84 64.59 -27.22
CA LEU A 449 -21.96 63.91 -26.55
C LEU A 449 -23.31 64.46 -27.01
N GLY A 450 -24.37 63.65 -26.92
CA GLY A 450 -25.75 64.09 -27.08
C GLY A 450 -26.74 62.96 -26.83
N ALA A 451 -27.35 62.92 -25.65
CA ALA A 451 -28.40 61.97 -25.30
C ALA A 451 -29.79 62.59 -25.46
N GLY A 452 -30.78 61.78 -25.84
CA GLY A 452 -32.19 62.15 -25.89
C GLY A 452 -33.05 60.89 -25.92
N GLU A 453 -33.92 60.71 -24.93
CA GLU A 453 -34.76 59.54 -24.76
C GLU A 453 -36.05 59.62 -25.59
N GLY A 454 -36.55 58.46 -26.03
CA GLY A 454 -37.81 58.32 -26.76
C GLY A 454 -38.16 56.85 -26.98
N GLU A 455 -39.05 56.31 -26.14
CA GLU A 455 -39.48 54.91 -26.16
C GLU A 455 -40.54 54.65 -27.25
N VAL A 456 -40.50 53.48 -27.92
CA VAL A 456 -41.64 52.57 -28.20
C VAL A 456 -41.24 51.44 -29.19
N THR A 457 -41.08 50.23 -28.61
CA THR A 457 -41.36 48.87 -29.12
C THR A 457 -40.93 48.35 -30.52
N THR A 458 -40.19 47.22 -30.45
CA THR A 458 -40.31 45.93 -31.20
C THR A 458 -39.52 45.61 -32.48
N SER A 459 -39.11 44.33 -32.53
CA SER A 459 -38.56 43.48 -33.63
C SER A 459 -37.11 43.67 -34.12
N ALA A 460 -36.18 42.94 -33.46
CA ALA A 460 -35.14 42.01 -33.98
C ALA A 460 -34.23 42.36 -35.20
N PRO A 461 -33.13 41.61 -35.47
CA PRO A 461 -32.04 41.17 -34.58
C PRO A 461 -30.62 41.41 -35.19
N GLU A 462 -29.59 41.63 -34.37
CA GLU A 462 -28.16 41.48 -34.71
C GLU A 462 -27.36 41.22 -33.40
N GLU A 463 -26.13 40.70 -33.32
CA GLU A 463 -24.93 40.81 -34.17
C GLU A 463 -24.06 39.53 -34.00
N LYS A 464 -23.53 38.84 -35.03
CA LYS A 464 -22.19 38.97 -35.69
C LYS A 464 -20.99 39.17 -34.71
N ARG A 465 -19.74 38.74 -34.96
CA ARG A 465 -19.11 37.83 -35.95
C ARG A 465 -17.69 37.41 -35.49
N ASN A 466 -17.33 36.16 -35.78
CA ASN A 466 -16.05 35.63 -36.30
C ASN A 466 -14.80 36.55 -36.29
N ILE A 467 -13.69 36.17 -35.64
CA ILE A 467 -12.55 35.35 -36.16
C ILE A 467 -11.70 36.03 -37.25
N ALA A 468 -10.45 36.39 -36.89
CA ALA A 468 -9.19 36.18 -37.64
C ALA A 468 -8.01 36.57 -36.70
N VAL A 469 -7.16 35.64 -36.25
CA VAL A 469 -5.89 35.20 -36.89
C VAL A 469 -4.84 36.30 -37.04
N ALA A 470 -3.71 36.15 -36.32
CA ALA A 470 -2.42 36.76 -36.62
C ALA A 470 -1.30 35.75 -36.32
N ILE A 471 -0.24 35.74 -37.14
CA ILE A 471 0.87 34.78 -37.09
C ILE A 471 2.21 35.54 -37.08
N PHE A 472 3.04 35.21 -36.07
CA PHE A 472 4.51 35.33 -35.97
C PHE A 472 5.24 36.65 -36.24
N SER A 473 5.87 37.16 -35.17
CA SER A 473 7.35 37.27 -35.00
C SER A 473 7.65 37.30 -33.49
N GLY A 474 8.83 37.00 -32.93
CA GLY A 474 10.09 36.58 -33.55
C GLY A 474 11.30 37.07 -32.73
N ALA A 475 11.49 36.58 -31.49
CA ALA A 475 12.71 36.83 -30.69
C ALA A 475 12.95 35.72 -29.66
N TRP A 476 14.21 35.28 -29.53
CA TRP A 476 14.69 34.45 -28.42
C TRP A 476 14.97 35.31 -27.19
N GLU A 477 14.75 34.75 -25.98
CA GLU A 477 15.69 34.76 -24.83
C GLU A 477 15.01 34.09 -23.60
N SER A 478 15.61 32.98 -23.14
CA SER A 478 15.85 32.68 -21.72
C SER A 478 14.74 32.83 -20.66
N ILE A 479 13.80 31.86 -20.56
CA ILE A 479 13.16 31.52 -19.26
C ILE A 479 13.13 30.00 -19.06
N VAL A 480 14.03 29.49 -18.22
CA VAL A 480 14.00 28.10 -17.71
C VAL A 480 13.58 28.11 -16.24
N SER A 481 12.61 27.26 -15.89
CA SER A 481 12.31 26.78 -14.53
C SER A 481 12.15 27.78 -13.38
N SER A 482 10.93 28.30 -13.16
CA SER A 482 10.52 28.85 -11.84
C SER A 482 9.73 27.86 -10.97
N TRP A 483 9.38 26.67 -11.47
CA TRP A 483 8.63 25.64 -10.73
C TRP A 483 9.51 24.54 -10.11
N PHE A 484 10.73 24.34 -10.62
CA PHE A 484 11.64 23.29 -10.13
C PHE A 484 12.29 23.65 -8.79
N VAL A 485 12.53 24.95 -8.54
CA VAL A 485 13.18 25.44 -7.31
C VAL A 485 12.29 25.22 -6.07
N LEU A 486 10.99 25.51 -6.18
CA LEU A 486 10.02 25.32 -5.08
C LEU A 486 9.87 23.83 -4.68
N LEU A 487 9.95 22.93 -5.66
CA LEU A 487 9.85 21.48 -5.44
C LEU A 487 11.12 20.93 -4.76
N LEU A 488 12.30 21.48 -5.08
CA LEU A 488 13.56 21.11 -4.42
C LEU A 488 13.60 21.55 -2.95
N PHE A 489 13.18 22.78 -2.63
CA PHE A 489 13.15 23.27 -1.25
C PHE A 489 12.16 22.50 -0.36
N GLY A 490 11.00 22.09 -0.91
CA GLY A 490 10.04 21.26 -0.19
C GLY A 490 10.59 19.87 0.18
N ILE A 491 11.30 19.22 -0.75
CA ILE A 491 11.91 17.90 -0.51
C ILE A 491 13.05 17.98 0.51
N ILE A 492 13.89 19.04 0.46
CA ILE A 492 14.97 19.26 1.43
C ILE A 492 14.41 19.49 2.84
N ALA A 493 13.32 20.26 2.98
CA ALA A 493 12.69 20.50 4.29
C ALA A 493 12.14 19.21 4.93
N VAL A 494 11.52 18.32 4.14
CA VAL A 494 11.03 17.02 4.62
C VAL A 494 12.18 16.09 5.01
N LEU A 495 13.27 16.04 4.23
CA LEU A 495 14.47 15.28 4.58
C LEU A 495 15.12 15.78 5.88
N PHE A 496 15.18 17.09 6.10
CA PHE A 496 15.74 17.69 7.31
C PHE A 496 14.89 17.40 8.56
N LEU A 497 13.56 17.36 8.42
CA LEU A 497 12.65 16.95 9.51
C LEU A 497 12.75 15.45 9.83
N VAL A 498 12.94 14.59 8.82
CA VAL A 498 13.09 13.14 9.01
C VAL A 498 14.43 12.78 9.65
N THR A 499 15.53 13.45 9.28
CA THR A 499 16.84 13.25 9.96
C THR A 499 16.82 13.77 11.39
N ARG A 500 16.27 14.97 11.63
CA ARG A 500 16.15 15.52 12.99
C ARG A 500 15.28 14.67 13.92
N ARG A 501 14.28 13.95 13.40
CA ARG A 501 13.46 13.00 14.16
C ARG A 501 14.18 11.66 14.42
N LYS A 502 15.21 11.29 13.66
CA LYS A 502 16.06 10.12 13.95
C LYS A 502 17.13 10.41 15.00
N GLN A 503 17.77 11.58 14.95
CA GLN A 503 18.73 12.01 15.97
C GLN A 503 18.10 11.95 17.38
N ASN A 504 16.92 12.56 17.51
CA ASN A 504 16.15 12.67 18.75
C ASN A 504 15.51 11.35 19.24
N ILE A 505 15.82 10.22 18.59
CA ILE A 505 15.46 8.86 19.03
C ILE A 505 16.71 8.11 19.52
N GLN A 506 17.87 8.29 18.87
CA GLN A 506 19.13 7.72 19.34
C GLN A 506 19.64 8.41 20.62
N ASP A 507 19.50 9.74 20.71
CA ASP A 507 19.87 10.49 21.92
C ASP A 507 19.02 10.08 23.15
N ASN A 508 17.86 9.44 22.93
CA ASN A 508 16.97 8.92 23.97
C ASN A 508 17.22 7.44 24.33
N GLU A 509 18.07 6.71 23.60
CA GLU A 509 18.45 5.33 23.94
C GLU A 509 19.75 5.30 24.77
N GLU A 510 20.68 6.25 24.61
CA GLU A 510 21.90 6.33 25.43
C GLU A 510 21.65 6.83 26.88
N GLU A 511 20.52 7.49 27.18
CA GLU A 511 20.21 7.97 28.54
C GLU A 511 19.65 6.88 29.48
N TRP A 512 19.31 5.69 28.97
CA TRP A 512 18.74 4.58 29.75
C TRP A 512 19.72 3.44 30.10
N GLU A 513 20.97 3.46 29.63
CA GLU A 513 22.01 2.47 29.99
C GLU A 513 22.97 2.93 31.11
N THR A 514 22.72 4.05 31.79
CA THR A 514 23.62 4.55 32.86
C THR A 514 22.97 4.91 34.20
N ARG A 515 21.70 4.59 34.45
CA ARG A 515 21.07 4.73 35.78
C ARG A 515 20.12 3.56 36.11
N ASP A 516 20.46 2.90 37.23
CA ASP A 516 19.81 1.78 37.93
C ASP A 516 19.85 0.39 37.23
#